data_AF-A0A928VJ09-F1
#
_entry.id   AF-A0A928VJ09-F1
#
_cell.length_a   1.000
_cell.length_b   1.000
_cell.length_c   1.000
_cell.angle_alpha   90.00
_cell.angle_beta   90.00
_cell.angle_gamma   90.00
#
_symmetry.space_group_name_H-M   'P 1'
#
loop_
_entity.id
_entity.type
_entity.pdbx_description
1 polymer ?
#
loop_
_entity_poly.entity_id
_entity_poly.type
_entity_poly.pdbx_seq_one_letter_code
_entity_poly.pdbx_strand_id
1 'polypeptide(L)' 'DFTDVEFRPDVLKMLCNVAKGTNPTTGRDTRETLYCD' A
#
# COMPACT_ATOMS: atom_id res chain seq x y z
N ASP A 1 -1.55 -4.44 -3.87
CA ASP A 1 -1.05 -3.61 -4.97
C ASP A 1 -2.07 -2.50 -5.14
N PHE A 2 -1.66 -1.32 -4.73
CA PHE A 2 -2.50 -0.12 -4.68
C PHE A 2 -1.99 0.97 -5.64
N THR A 3 -1.26 0.56 -6.68
CA THR A 3 -0.75 1.46 -7.72
C THR A 3 -1.89 2.29 -8.32
N ASP A 4 -1.71 3.61 -8.38
CA ASP A 4 -2.66 4.61 -8.89
C ASP A 4 -4.02 4.67 -8.17
N VAL A 5 -4.08 4.20 -6.92
CA VAL A 5 -5.27 4.33 -6.05
C VAL A 5 -5.11 5.53 -5.12
N GLU A 6 -6.02 6.50 -5.22
CA GLU A 6 -6.09 7.62 -4.28
C GLU A 6 -6.85 7.22 -3.00
N PHE A 7 -6.24 7.49 -1.85
CA PHE A 7 -6.84 7.26 -0.54
C PHE A 7 -7.09 8.57 0.20
N ARG A 8 -8.14 8.58 1.02
CA ARG A 8 -8.28 9.59 2.07
C ARG A 8 -7.09 9.47 3.05
N PRO A 9 -6.49 10.58 3.54
CA PRO A 9 -5.25 10.51 4.32
C PRO A 9 -5.31 9.67 5.60
N ASP A 10 -6.46 9.62 6.29
CA ASP A 10 -6.67 8.79 7.49
C ASP A 10 -6.69 7.29 7.15
N VAL A 11 -7.33 6.91 6.04
CA VAL A 11 -7.34 5.52 5.56
C VAL A 11 -5.93 5.10 5.15
N LEU A 12 -5.20 5.96 4.44
CA LEU A 12 -3.81 5.67 4.06
C LEU A 12 -2.95 5.41 5.30
N LYS A 13 -3.07 6.26 6.33
CA LYS A 13 -2.37 6.08 7.61
C LYS A 13 -2.74 4.77 8.31
N MET A 14 -4.02 4.39 8.31
CA MET A 14 -4.47 3.11 8.88
C MET A 14 -3.88 1.91 8.12
N LEU A 15 -3.88 1.96 6.78
CA LEU A 15 -3.32 0.90 5.94
C LEU A 15 -1.81 0.76 6.14
N CYS A 16 -1.06 1.87 6.18
CA CYS A 16 0.39 1.85 6.35
C CYS A 16 0.85 1.25 7.69
N ASN A 17 0.02 1.26 8.74
CA ASN A 17 0.33 0.63 10.02
C ASN A 17 0.33 -0.91 9.96
N VAL A 18 -0.40 -1.50 9.01
CA VAL A 18 -0.59 -2.96 8.91
C VAL A 18 -0.06 -3.55 7.61
N ALA A 19 0.26 -2.71 6.62
CA ALA A 19 0.72 -3.11 5.30
C ALA A 19 2.04 -3.89 5.37
N LYS A 20 2.02 -5.08 4.75
CA LYS A 20 3.16 -5.99 4.65
C LYS A 20 3.01 -6.92 3.45
N GLY A 21 4.14 -7.45 2.99
CA GLY A 21 4.19 -8.51 1.99
C GLY A 21 4.09 -8.03 0.55
N THR A 22 4.35 -8.95 -0.35
CA THR A 22 4.46 -8.73 -1.79
C THR A 22 3.26 -9.34 -2.51
N ASN A 23 2.67 -8.61 -3.47
CA ASN A 23 1.60 -9.16 -4.28
C ASN A 23 2.13 -10.31 -5.17
N PRO A 24 1.55 -11.53 -5.13
CA PRO A 24 2.10 -12.68 -5.85
C PRO A 24 1.90 -12.63 -7.37
N THR A 25 1.01 -11.76 -7.86
CA THR A 25 0.72 -11.62 -9.30
C THR A 25 1.56 -10.51 -9.93
N THR A 26 1.73 -9.39 -9.24
CA THR A 26 2.47 -8.22 -9.77
C THR A 26 3.89 -8.09 -9.24
N GLY A 27 4.24 -8.81 -8.17
CA GLY A 27 5.55 -8.73 -7.53
C GLY A 27 5.82 -7.45 -6.76
N ARG A 28 4.85 -6.52 -6.68
CA ARG A 28 5.02 -5.24 -5.99
C ARG A 28 4.88 -5.36 -4.49
N ASP A 29 5.73 -4.66 -3.74
CA ASP A 29 5.60 -4.56 -2.29
C ASP A 29 4.36 -3.73 -1.91
N THR A 30 3.60 -4.21 -0.93
CA THR A 30 2.34 -3.57 -0.56
C THR A 30 2.56 -2.18 0.03
N ARG A 31 3.62 -1.97 0.82
CA ARG A 31 3.93 -0.65 1.43
C ARG A 31 4.42 0.34 0.39
N GLU A 32 5.23 -0.12 -0.56
CA GLU A 32 5.71 0.70 -1.68
C GLU A 32 4.52 1.23 -2.50
N THR A 33 3.57 0.35 -2.86
CA THR A 33 2.37 0.78 -3.63
C THR A 33 1.40 1.66 -2.83
N LEU A 34 1.58 1.77 -1.51
CA LEU A 34 0.84 2.69 -0.64
C LEU A 34 1.63 3.97 -0.34
N TYR A 35 2.86 4.13 -0.85
CA TYR A 35 3.72 5.29 -0.56
C TYR A 35 3.87 5.55 0.95
N CYS A 36 4.06 4.47 1.73
CA CYS A 36 4.14 4.57 3.19
C CYS A 36 5.49 5.09 3.72
N ASP A 37 6.52 5.18 2.88
CA ASP A 37 7.90 5.51 3.24
C ASP A 37 8.33 6.87 2.64
#